data_AF-A0A4R5H9U9-F1
#
_entry.id   AF-A0A4R5H9U9-F1
#
_cell.length_a   1.000
_cell.length_b   1.000
_cell.length_c   1.000
_cell.angle_alpha   90.00
_cell.angle_beta   90.00
_cell.angle_gamma   90.00
#
_symmetry.space_group_name_H-M   'P 1'
#
loop_
_entity.id
_entity.type
_entity.pdbx_description
1 polymer ?
#
loop_
_entity_poly.entity_id
_entity_poly.type
_entity_poly.pdbx_seq_one_letter_code
_entity_poly.pdbx_strand_id
1 'polypeptide(L)'
;MARSQLQLVADWEREKEDKLANDLSRSRQELLLHQQKLQGLEQYKREYLEQLKAKGADGLGSLSFGQHQSFIEKLDKACEQQRYAIHQAQRVVEHKMSLWLTQQSKRKAVESLLEKKRQEQKLKQDKAEQQLLDEISIQRFFRAKKTA
;
A
#
# COMPACT_ATOMS: atom_id res chain seq x y z
N MET A 1 20.39 -21.18 -17.50
CA MET A 1 20.55 -19.78 -17.05
C MET A 1 20.35 -19.74 -15.53
N ALA A 2 21.42 -19.73 -14.73
CA ALA A 2 21.28 -19.65 -13.28
C ALA A 2 20.76 -18.25 -12.91
N ARG A 3 19.62 -18.18 -12.22
CA ARG A 3 19.05 -16.92 -11.70
C ARG A 3 20.12 -16.28 -10.82
N SER A 4 20.55 -15.06 -11.13
CA SER A 4 21.61 -14.42 -10.33
C SER A 4 21.10 -14.20 -8.90
N GLN A 5 22.00 -14.29 -7.90
CA GLN A 5 21.64 -14.06 -6.50
C GLN A 5 20.93 -12.71 -6.30
N LEU A 6 21.32 -11.69 -7.08
CA LEU A 6 20.72 -10.36 -7.06
C LEU A 6 19.26 -10.36 -7.58
N GLN A 7 18.95 -11.21 -8.56
CA GLN A 7 17.61 -11.35 -9.09
C GLN A 7 16.68 -12.01 -8.05
N LEU A 8 17.17 -13.02 -7.33
CA LEU A 8 16.42 -13.61 -6.21
C LEU A 8 16.12 -12.57 -5.10
N VAL A 9 17.08 -11.70 -4.79
CA VAL A 9 16.87 -10.61 -3.83
C VAL A 9 15.82 -9.62 -4.36
N ALA A 10 15.86 -9.26 -5.64
CA ALA A 10 14.85 -8.36 -6.23
C ALA A 10 13.44 -8.94 -6.14
N ASP A 11 13.29 -10.23 -6.43
CA ASP A 11 12.02 -10.94 -6.34
C ASP A 11 11.50 -10.96 -4.89
N TRP A 12 12.37 -11.25 -3.92
CA TRP A 12 12.01 -11.23 -2.49
C TRP A 12 11.60 -9.86 -1.99
N GLU A 13 12.31 -8.80 -2.40
CA GLU A 13 11.97 -7.42 -2.03
C GLU A 13 10.64 -6.98 -2.64
N ARG A 14 10.28 -7.48 -3.84
CA ARG A 14 8.97 -7.26 -4.47
C ARG A 14 7.86 -7.99 -3.72
N GLU A 15 8.04 -9.27 -3.40
CA GLU A 15 7.05 -10.03 -2.61
C GLU A 15 6.77 -9.38 -1.25
N LYS A 16 7.79 -8.81 -0.60
CA LYS A 16 7.60 -8.04 0.63
C LYS A 16 6.81 -6.76 0.42
N GLU A 17 7.10 -6.00 -0.65
CA GLU A 17 6.34 -4.80 -0.97
C GLU A 17 4.86 -5.15 -1.19
N ASP A 18 4.57 -6.23 -1.91
CA ASP A 18 3.21 -6.69 -2.19
C ASP A 18 2.47 -7.06 -0.89
N LYS A 19 3.14 -7.76 0.04
CA LYS A 19 2.57 -8.07 1.35
C LYS A 19 2.23 -6.81 2.14
N LEU A 20 3.15 -5.84 2.20
CA LEU A 20 2.92 -4.58 2.90
C LEU A 20 1.83 -3.73 2.23
N ALA A 21 1.74 -3.75 0.90
CA ALA A 21 0.69 -3.07 0.15
C ALA A 21 -0.69 -3.67 0.46
N ASN A 22 -0.79 -5.00 0.54
CA ASN A 22 -2.01 -5.69 0.94
C ASN A 22 -2.41 -5.34 2.39
N ASP A 23 -1.44 -5.32 3.31
CA ASP A 23 -1.70 -4.97 4.72
C ASP A 23 -2.14 -3.51 4.89
N LEU A 24 -1.56 -2.60 4.10
CA LEU A 24 -1.96 -1.19 4.03
C LEU A 24 -3.39 -1.06 3.49
N SER A 25 -3.71 -1.77 2.39
CA SER A 25 -5.05 -1.79 1.81
C SER A 25 -6.10 -2.23 2.82
N ARG A 26 -5.85 -3.35 3.52
CA ARG A 26 -6.72 -3.84 4.60
C ARG A 26 -6.90 -2.80 5.70
N SER A 27 -5.82 -2.15 6.16
CA SER A 27 -5.95 -1.11 7.20
C SER A 27 -6.77 0.11 6.77
N ARG A 28 -6.72 0.48 5.48
CA ARG A 28 -7.55 1.57 4.94
C ARG A 28 -9.02 1.17 4.89
N GLN A 29 -9.31 -0.09 4.54
CA GLN A 29 -10.67 -0.63 4.59
C GLN A 29 -11.22 -0.61 6.02
N GLU A 30 -10.44 -1.05 7.01
CA GLU A 30 -10.84 -0.98 8.43
C GLU A 30 -11.10 0.46 8.90
N LEU A 31 -10.25 1.41 8.52
CA LEU A 31 -10.47 2.83 8.81
C LEU A 31 -11.80 3.33 8.21
N LEU A 32 -12.08 2.96 6.95
CA LEU A 32 -13.33 3.33 6.29
C LEU A 32 -14.55 2.74 7.01
N LEU A 33 -14.50 1.47 7.42
CA LEU A 33 -15.57 0.82 8.18
C LEU A 33 -15.83 1.54 9.51
N HIS A 34 -14.78 1.95 10.20
CA HIS A 34 -14.90 2.74 11.43
C HIS A 34 -15.55 4.11 11.20
N GLN A 35 -15.21 4.79 10.10
CA GLN A 35 -15.81 6.07 9.72
C GLN A 35 -17.29 5.92 9.37
N GLN A 36 -17.64 4.90 8.59
CA GLN A 36 -19.04 4.57 8.24
C GLN A 36 -19.87 4.26 9.48
N LYS A 37 -19.31 3.51 10.45
CA LYS A 37 -19.98 3.23 11.71
C LYS A 37 -20.26 4.50 12.53
N LEU A 38 -19.30 5.42 12.60
CA LEU A 38 -19.51 6.71 13.27
C LEU A 38 -20.64 7.50 12.59
N GLN A 39 -20.59 7.60 11.26
CA GLN A 39 -21.63 8.28 10.49
C GLN A 39 -23.01 7.67 10.74
N GLY A 40 -23.12 6.33 10.81
CA GLY A 40 -24.35 5.63 11.15
C GLY A 40 -24.87 5.98 12.56
N LEU A 41 -23.98 6.03 13.55
CA LEU A 41 -24.35 6.41 14.93
C LEU A 41 -24.83 7.87 15.02
N GLU A 42 -24.15 8.80 14.34
CA GLU A 42 -24.53 10.22 14.29
C GLU A 42 -25.87 10.44 13.59
N GLN A 43 -26.08 9.73 12.47
CA GLN A 43 -27.34 9.76 11.74
C GLN A 43 -28.49 9.23 12.60
N TYR A 44 -28.30 8.06 13.22
CA TYR A 44 -29.28 7.48 14.11
C TYR A 44 -29.63 8.40 15.30
N LYS A 45 -28.61 9.02 15.92
CA LYS A 45 -28.84 10.02 16.98
C LYS A 45 -29.72 11.17 16.51
N ARG A 46 -29.45 11.70 15.31
CA ARG A 46 -30.23 12.80 14.72
C ARG A 46 -31.68 12.40 14.51
N GLU A 47 -31.92 11.26 13.86
CA GLU A 47 -33.27 10.73 13.60
C GLU A 47 -34.03 10.50 14.91
N TYR A 48 -33.37 9.95 15.92
CA TYR A 48 -33.95 9.73 17.24
C TYR A 48 -34.37 11.04 17.92
N LEU A 49 -33.53 12.08 17.87
CA LEU A 49 -33.85 13.39 18.44
C LEU A 49 -35.03 14.06 17.72
N GLU A 50 -35.12 13.94 16.39
CA GLU A 50 -36.25 14.47 15.63
C GLU A 50 -37.55 13.75 15.98
N GLN A 51 -37.53 12.42 16.09
CA GLN A 51 -38.68 11.64 16.55
C GLN A 51 -39.11 12.01 17.97
N LEU A 52 -38.14 12.27 18.86
CA LEU A 52 -38.41 12.69 20.23
C LEU A 52 -39.07 14.08 20.28
N LYS A 53 -38.58 15.04 19.49
CA LYS A 53 -39.19 16.37 19.38
C LYS A 53 -40.63 16.30 18.88
N ALA A 54 -40.90 15.48 17.86
CA ALA A 54 -42.24 15.29 17.33
C ALA A 54 -43.20 14.73 18.40
N LYS A 55 -42.76 13.73 19.18
CA LYS A 55 -43.56 13.19 20.30
C LYS A 55 -43.69 14.16 21.47
N GLY A 56 -42.69 15.01 21.68
CA GLY A 56 -42.69 16.07 22.70
C GLY A 56 -43.75 17.13 22.48
N ALA A 57 -44.06 17.46 21.22
CA ALA A 57 -45.11 18.39 20.86
C ALA A 57 -46.52 17.92 21.27
N ASP A 58 -46.75 16.60 21.35
CA ASP A 58 -48.02 15.99 21.79
C ASP A 58 -48.12 15.78 23.32
N GLY A 59 -47.10 16.20 24.08
CA GLY A 59 -47.06 16.11 25.53
C GLY A 59 -46.35 14.85 26.05
N LEU A 60 -45.10 15.00 26.51
CA LEU A 60 -44.33 13.93 27.15
C LEU A 60 -44.45 13.99 28.68
N GLY A 61 -44.83 12.87 29.31
CA GLY A 61 -44.74 12.69 30.76
C GLY A 61 -43.29 12.61 31.25
N SER A 62 -43.01 13.19 32.42
CA SER A 62 -41.66 13.33 33.02
C SER A 62 -40.84 12.02 33.09
N LEU A 63 -41.49 10.87 33.29
CA LEU A 63 -40.82 9.55 33.35
C LEU A 63 -40.23 9.10 32.00
N SER A 64 -40.82 9.51 30.87
CA SER A 64 -40.32 9.22 29.52
C SER A 64 -39.04 10.00 29.22
N PHE A 65 -38.95 11.23 29.72
CA PHE A 65 -37.84 12.15 29.45
C PHE A 65 -36.49 11.61 29.96
N GLY A 66 -36.46 11.04 31.17
CA GLY A 66 -35.23 10.46 31.74
C GLY A 66 -34.67 9.28 30.95
N GLN A 67 -35.54 8.42 30.42
CA GLN A 67 -35.13 7.29 29.58
C GLN A 67 -34.52 7.75 28.25
N HIS A 68 -35.11 8.76 27.63
CA HIS A 68 -34.58 9.34 26.39
C HIS A 68 -33.22 9.99 26.60
N GLN A 69 -33.05 10.74 27.69
CA GLN A 69 -31.78 11.35 28.06
C GLN A 69 -30.68 10.30 28.27
N SER A 70 -30.96 9.24 29.03
CA SER A 70 -30.00 8.14 29.25
C SER A 70 -29.61 7.42 27.96
N PHE A 71 -30.52 7.30 26.99
CA PHE A 71 -30.21 6.70 25.70
C PHE A 71 -29.33 7.60 24.83
N ILE A 72 -29.59 8.92 24.82
CA ILE A 72 -28.76 9.90 24.12
C ILE A 72 -27.34 9.88 24.66
N GLU A 73 -27.16 9.84 25.98
CA GLU A 73 -25.84 9.73 26.62
C GLU A 73 -25.10 8.45 26.23
N LYS A 74 -25.81 7.32 26.06
CA LYS A 74 -25.21 6.08 25.57
C LYS A 74 -24.76 6.21 24.11
N LEU A 75 -25.56 6.84 23.26
CA LEU A 75 -25.20 7.11 21.86
C LEU A 75 -23.97 8.03 21.78
N ASP A 76 -23.90 9.06 22.61
CA ASP A 76 -22.76 9.97 22.64
C ASP A 76 -21.48 9.27 23.07
N LYS A 77 -21.54 8.46 24.13
CA LYS A 77 -20.41 7.61 24.53
C LYS A 77 -19.98 6.66 23.42
N ALA A 78 -20.93 6.06 22.70
CA ALA A 78 -20.63 5.18 21.57
C ALA A 78 -19.94 5.94 20.41
N CYS A 79 -20.40 7.16 20.10
CA CYS A 79 -19.76 8.04 19.12
C CYS A 79 -18.34 8.41 19.54
N GLU A 80 -18.11 8.79 20.80
CA GLU A 80 -16.78 9.09 21.33
C GLU A 80 -15.83 7.89 21.23
N GLN A 81 -16.29 6.70 21.64
CA GLN A 81 -15.54 5.45 21.50
C GLN A 81 -15.20 5.17 20.03
N GLN A 82 -16.14 5.41 19.11
CA GLN A 82 -15.94 5.20 17.69
C GLN A 82 -14.96 6.22 17.09
N ARG A 83 -14.98 7.49 17.52
CA ARG A 83 -13.97 8.50 17.15
C ARG A 83 -12.58 8.08 17.64
N TYR A 84 -12.46 7.57 18.86
CA TYR A 84 -11.19 7.05 19.36
C TYR A 84 -10.69 5.88 18.51
N ALA A 85 -11.56 4.94 18.14
CA ALA A 85 -11.21 3.82 17.25
C ALA A 85 -10.73 4.31 15.87
N ILE A 86 -11.38 5.33 15.31
CA ILE A 86 -10.92 5.97 14.05
C ILE A 86 -9.52 6.53 14.21
N HIS A 87 -9.22 7.25 15.30
CA HIS A 87 -7.88 7.78 15.55
C HIS A 87 -6.82 6.67 15.65
N GLN A 88 -7.12 5.56 16.32
CA GLN A 88 -6.21 4.41 16.36
C GLN A 88 -6.00 3.80 14.96
N ALA A 89 -7.08 3.61 14.20
CA ALA A 89 -7.00 3.08 12.84
C ALA A 89 -6.20 4.00 11.89
N GLN A 90 -6.34 5.32 12.02
CA GLN A 90 -5.52 6.30 11.28
C GLN A 90 -4.04 6.11 11.56
N ARG A 91 -3.65 6.01 12.84
CA ARG A 91 -2.25 5.77 13.23
C ARG A 91 -1.70 4.45 12.67
N VAL A 92 -2.53 3.40 12.63
CA VAL A 92 -2.17 2.11 12.01
C VAL A 92 -1.94 2.28 10.51
N VAL A 93 -2.82 2.98 9.80
CA VAL A 93 -2.68 3.26 8.36
C VAL A 93 -1.40 4.03 8.08
N GLU A 94 -1.11 5.09 8.86
CA GLU A 94 0.11 5.89 8.75
C GLU A 94 1.37 5.04 8.98
N HIS A 95 1.37 4.19 10.01
CA HIS A 95 2.48 3.29 10.28
C HIS A 95 2.72 2.31 9.13
N LYS A 96 1.67 1.64 8.64
CA LYS A 96 1.78 0.70 7.52
C LYS A 96 2.21 1.40 6.22
N MET A 97 1.76 2.63 6.00
CA MET A 97 2.21 3.46 4.87
C MET A 97 3.71 3.71 4.94
N SER A 98 4.24 4.08 6.12
CA SER A 98 5.67 4.29 6.31
C SER A 98 6.49 3.02 6.03
N LEU A 99 6.03 1.86 6.50
CA LEU A 99 6.65 0.57 6.22
C LEU A 99 6.67 0.26 4.72
N TRP A 100 5.53 0.44 4.04
CA TRP A 100 5.41 0.21 2.60
C TRP A 100 6.35 1.13 1.80
N LEU A 101 6.40 2.43 2.10
CA LEU A 101 7.30 3.39 1.43
C LEU A 101 8.78 3.03 1.62
N THR A 102 9.15 2.59 2.82
CA THR A 102 10.51 2.13 3.13
C THR A 102 10.85 0.90 2.30
N GLN A 103 9.96 -0.08 2.23
CA GLN A 103 10.16 -1.30 1.46
C GLN A 103 10.22 -1.03 -0.05
N GLN A 104 9.34 -0.17 -0.55
CA GLN A 104 9.36 0.25 -1.96
C GLN A 104 10.70 0.92 -2.33
N SER A 105 11.24 1.75 -1.43
CA SER A 105 12.54 2.39 -1.65
C SER A 105 13.67 1.36 -1.75
N LYS A 106 13.66 0.31 -0.91
CA LYS A 106 14.60 -0.81 -1.00
C LYS A 106 14.46 -1.58 -2.31
N ARG A 107 13.24 -1.93 -2.69
CA ARG A 107 12.98 -2.62 -3.96
C ARG A 107 13.50 -1.81 -5.15
N LYS A 108 13.21 -0.50 -5.21
CA LYS A 108 13.73 0.41 -6.26
C LYS A 108 15.25 0.46 -6.30
N ALA A 109 15.92 0.48 -5.14
CA ALA A 109 17.37 0.46 -5.07
C ALA A 109 17.96 -0.85 -5.64
N VAL A 110 17.36 -2.01 -5.31
CA VAL A 110 17.78 -3.31 -5.84
C VAL A 110 17.52 -3.41 -7.35
N GLU A 111 16.37 -2.95 -7.83
CA GLU A 111 16.05 -2.89 -9.27
C GLU A 111 17.05 -2.03 -10.04
N SER A 112 17.43 -0.86 -9.50
CA SER A 112 18.44 0.00 -10.11
C SER A 112 19.81 -0.69 -10.19
N LEU A 113 20.22 -1.39 -9.14
CA LEU A 113 21.48 -2.14 -9.14
C LEU A 113 21.47 -3.28 -10.17
N LEU A 114 20.34 -3.98 -10.30
CA LEU A 114 20.18 -5.07 -11.26
C LEU A 114 20.25 -4.55 -12.70
N GLU A 115 19.62 -3.41 -13.01
CA GLU A 115 19.70 -2.81 -14.33
C GLU A 115 21.14 -2.36 -14.66
N LYS A 116 21.85 -1.75 -13.71
CA LYS A 116 23.29 -1.41 -13.88
C LYS A 116 24.12 -2.66 -14.21
N LYS A 117 23.91 -3.76 -13.49
CA LYS A 117 24.61 -5.04 -13.75
C LYS A 117 24.29 -5.61 -15.12
N ARG A 118 23.03 -5.52 -15.55
CA ARG A 118 22.61 -5.94 -16.89
C ARG A 118 23.32 -5.14 -17.98
N GLN A 119 23.44 -3.82 -17.79
CA GLN A 119 24.15 -2.93 -18.72
C GLN A 119 25.65 -3.25 -18.76
N GLU A 120 26.30 -3.44 -17.61
CA GLU A 120 27.71 -3.85 -17.54
C GLU A 120 27.97 -5.18 -18.26
N GLN A 121 27.08 -6.16 -18.09
CA GLN A 121 27.19 -7.46 -18.75
C GLN A 121 27.01 -7.34 -20.25
N LYS A 122 26.03 -6.55 -20.71
CA LYS A 122 25.81 -6.29 -22.13
C LYS A 122 27.04 -5.65 -22.77
N LEU A 123 27.61 -4.62 -22.16
CA LEU A 123 28.84 -3.97 -22.66
C LEU A 123 30.02 -4.94 -22.77
N LYS A 124 30.16 -5.88 -21.82
CA LYS A 124 31.19 -6.93 -21.90
C LYS A 124 30.95 -7.90 -23.04
N GLN A 125 29.70 -8.29 -23.27
CA GLN A 125 29.31 -9.16 -24.38
C GLN A 125 29.55 -8.47 -25.72
N ASP A 126 29.09 -7.25 -25.88
CA ASP A 126 29.29 -6.44 -27.09
C ASP A 126 30.78 -6.30 -27.43
N LYS A 127 31.63 -6.06 -26.42
CA LYS A 127 33.09 -5.99 -26.61
C LYS A 127 33.71 -7.33 -27.03
N ALA A 128 33.26 -8.44 -26.45
CA ALA A 128 33.76 -9.77 -26.81
C ALA A 128 33.32 -10.16 -28.23
N GLU A 129 32.09 -9.82 -28.62
CA GLU A 129 31.58 -10.03 -29.98
C GLU A 129 32.36 -9.21 -31.01
N GLN A 130 32.65 -7.94 -30.69
CA GLN A 130 33.48 -7.09 -31.55
C GLN A 130 34.88 -7.70 -31.76
N GLN A 131 35.54 -8.15 -30.69
CA GLN A 131 36.86 -8.79 -30.79
C GLN A 131 36.84 -10.04 -31.67
N LEU A 132 35.81 -10.89 -31.53
CA LEU A 132 35.66 -12.09 -32.36
C LEU A 132 35.45 -11.73 -33.84
N LEU A 133 34.63 -10.72 -34.14
CA LEU A 133 34.40 -10.25 -35.51
C LEU A 133 35.66 -9.68 -36.14
N ASP A 134 36.45 -8.93 -35.37
CA ASP A 134 37.72 -8.37 -35.82
C ASP A 134 38.72 -9.50 -36.16
N GLU A 135 38.83 -10.53 -35.31
CA GLU A 135 39.67 -11.70 -35.55
C GLU A 135 39.27 -12.46 -36.83
N ILE A 136 37.97 -12.70 -37.03
CA ILE A 136 37.45 -13.36 -38.25
C ILE A 136 37.76 -12.53 -39.49
N SER A 137 37.58 -11.21 -39.41
CA SER A 137 37.84 -10.28 -40.52
C SER A 137 39.31 -10.27 -40.90
N ILE A 138 40.21 -10.25 -39.91
CA ILE A 138 41.66 -10.34 -40.10
C ILE A 138 42.05 -11.66 -40.76
N GLN A 139 41.54 -12.80 -40.26
CA GLN A 139 41.82 -14.12 -40.86
C GLN A 139 41.35 -14.22 -42.32
N ARG A 140 40.17 -13.70 -42.63
CA ARG A 140 39.65 -13.65 -44.01
C ARG A 140 40.55 -12.81 -44.93
N PHE A 141 40.98 -11.64 -44.46
CA PHE A 141 41.90 -10.78 -45.19
C PHE A 141 43.22 -11.49 -45.51
N PHE A 142 43.84 -12.14 -44.52
CA PHE A 142 45.08 -12.91 -44.74
C PHE A 142 44.90 -14.08 -45.70
N ARG A 143 43.75 -14.78 -45.65
CA ARG A 143 43.45 -15.87 -46.60
C ARG A 143 43.29 -15.34 -48.03
N ALA A 144 42.53 -14.26 -48.22
CA ALA A 144 42.33 -13.65 -49.54
C ALA A 144 43.65 -13.19 -50.18
N LYS A 145 44.57 -12.64 -49.38
CA LYS A 145 45.89 -12.19 -49.84
C LYS A 145 46.86 -13.34 -50.17
N LYS A 146 46.60 -14.56 -49.69
CA LYS A 146 47.42 -15.75 -49.96
C LYS A 146 46.96 -16.52 -51.20
N THR A 147 45.73 -16.28 -51.66
CA THR A 147 45.14 -16.87 -52.87
C THR A 147 45.22 -15.99 -54.12
N ALA A 148 45.74 -14.76 -53.98
CA ALA A 148 46.08 -13.86 -55.09
C ALA A 148 47.58 -13.91 -55.35
#